data_AF-A0A927RJQ7-F1
#
_entry.id   AF-A0A927RJQ7-F1
#
_cell.length_a   1.000
_cell.length_b   1.000
_cell.length_c   1.000
_cell.angle_alpha   90.00
_cell.angle_beta   90.00
_cell.angle_gamma   90.00
#
_symmetry.space_group_name_H-M   'P 1'
#
loop_
_entity.id
_entity.type
_entity.pdbx_description
1 polymer ?
#
loop_
_entity_poly.entity_id
_entity_poly.type
_entity_poly.pdbx_seq_one_letter_code
_entity_poly.pdbx_strand_id
1 'polypeptide(L)'
;MSYKKSKGKWSRSHLFLKRKKTKNEEGHPAYIFERNKNQRRYLAFTHSSSTNKIKNIELDKNVDSRDNRKCHVHPIAKIANVNDFEKPVNPYSLKTNRDKELIKGIISKNKRK
;
A
#
# COMPACT_ATOMS: atom_id res chain seq x y z
N MET A 1 -20.41 -2.84 -29.66
CA MET A 1 -19.81 -1.68 -28.95
C MET A 1 -18.49 -2.09 -28.32
N SER A 2 -17.36 -1.60 -28.83
CA SER A 2 -16.03 -1.94 -28.33
C SER A 2 -15.61 -0.95 -27.25
N TYR A 3 -15.61 -1.36 -25.98
CA TYR A 3 -15.11 -0.53 -24.88
C TYR A 3 -13.60 -0.40 -25.00
N LYS A 4 -13.12 0.67 -25.64
CA LYS A 4 -11.72 1.09 -25.55
C LYS A 4 -11.39 1.33 -24.08
N LYS A 5 -10.77 0.34 -23.40
CA LYS A 5 -10.17 0.51 -22.07
C LYS A 5 -9.14 1.62 -22.19
N SER A 6 -9.50 2.84 -21.80
CA SER A 6 -8.53 3.91 -21.63
C SER A 6 -7.54 3.44 -20.58
N LYS A 7 -6.35 3.02 -20.98
CA LYS A 7 -5.23 2.78 -20.08
C LYS A 7 -4.83 4.17 -19.54
N GLY A 8 -5.56 4.64 -18.53
CA GLY A 8 -5.33 5.95 -17.94
C GLY A 8 -3.86 6.04 -17.51
N LYS A 9 -3.18 7.12 -17.92
CA LYS A 9 -1.77 7.36 -17.62
C LYS A 9 -1.55 7.22 -16.11
N TRP A 10 -0.63 6.35 -15.72
CA TRP A 10 -0.24 6.22 -14.32
C TRP A 10 0.60 7.44 -13.93
N SER A 11 0.19 8.08 -12.85
CA SER A 11 0.90 9.20 -12.24
C SER A 11 1.53 8.75 -10.93
N ARG A 12 2.72 9.26 -10.63
CA ARG A 12 3.36 9.04 -9.33
C ARG A 12 2.48 9.62 -8.22
N SER A 13 2.47 8.95 -7.09
CA SER A 13 1.70 9.31 -5.90
C SER A 13 2.54 8.97 -4.67
N HIS A 14 2.26 9.63 -3.56
CA HIS A 14 2.91 9.38 -2.27
C HIS A 14 1.87 9.58 -1.15
N LEU A 15 0.79 8.80 -1.21
CA LEU A 15 -0.36 8.97 -0.31
C LEU A 15 -0.53 7.74 0.57
N PHE A 16 -0.81 7.97 1.85
CA PHE A 16 -1.31 6.94 2.73
C PHE A 16 -2.83 6.97 2.75
N LEU A 17 -3.45 5.82 2.50
CA LEU A 17 -4.88 5.61 2.63
C LEU A 17 -5.14 4.37 3.49
N LYS A 18 -6.36 4.22 3.97
CA LYS A 18 -6.83 2.99 4.57
C LYS A 18 -7.59 2.18 3.52
N ARG A 19 -7.28 0.89 3.43
CA ARG A 19 -8.08 -0.05 2.64
C ARG A 19 -9.40 -0.25 3.36
N LYS A 20 -10.53 -0.15 2.64
CA LYS A 20 -11.83 -0.44 3.25
C LYS A 20 -11.87 -1.90 3.71
N LYS A 21 -12.47 -2.13 4.88
CA LYS A 21 -12.77 -3.46 5.37
C LYS A 21 -13.66 -4.18 4.38
N THR A 22 -13.35 -5.44 4.10
CA THR A 22 -14.25 -6.35 3.38
C THR A 22 -14.82 -7.37 4.36
N LYS A 23 -15.69 -8.28 3.90
CA LYS A 23 -16.16 -9.39 4.73
C LYS A 23 -15.00 -10.29 5.22
N ASN A 24 -13.89 -10.32 4.48
CA ASN A 24 -12.79 -11.26 4.70
C ASN A 24 -11.47 -10.61 5.12
N GLU A 25 -11.34 -9.29 5.02
CA GLU A 25 -10.11 -8.56 5.35
C GLU A 25 -10.42 -7.31 6.15
N GLU A 26 -9.69 -7.10 7.25
CA GLU A 26 -9.77 -5.86 8.02
C GLU A 26 -9.16 -4.68 7.23
N GLY A 27 -9.51 -3.47 7.65
CA GLY A 27 -9.05 -2.28 6.96
C GLY A 27 -7.58 -1.98 7.28
N HIS A 28 -6.69 -2.31 6.36
CA HIS A 28 -5.24 -2.15 6.54
C HIS A 28 -4.71 -0.81 5.98
N PRO A 29 -3.60 -0.27 6.54
CA PRO A 29 -2.89 0.84 5.91
C PRO A 29 -2.36 0.47 4.53
N ALA A 30 -2.40 1.43 3.60
CA ALA A 30 -1.94 1.27 2.23
C ALA A 30 -1.15 2.50 1.76
N TYR A 31 0.03 2.27 1.21
CA TYR A 31 0.86 3.32 0.61
C TYR A 31 0.69 3.33 -0.90
N ILE A 32 0.03 4.35 -1.42
CA ILE A 32 -0.27 4.56 -2.82
C ILE A 32 0.91 5.25 -3.50
N PHE A 33 1.68 4.49 -4.27
CA PHE A 33 2.85 5.01 -4.99
C PHE A 33 2.55 5.41 -6.44
N GLU A 34 1.48 4.86 -7.04
CA GLU A 34 1.03 5.19 -8.38
C GLU A 34 -0.50 5.19 -8.46
N ARG A 35 -1.07 6.08 -9.29
CA ARG A 35 -2.51 6.18 -9.48
C ARG A 35 -2.88 6.54 -10.91
N ASN A 36 -4.02 6.04 -11.39
CA ASN A 36 -4.69 6.52 -12.60
C ASN A 36 -6.13 6.94 -12.25
N LYS A 37 -7.02 7.16 -13.23
CA LYS A 37 -8.39 7.59 -12.96
C LYS A 37 -9.17 6.60 -12.08
N ASN A 38 -9.01 5.29 -12.30
CA ASN A 38 -9.88 4.26 -11.74
C ASN A 38 -9.20 3.39 -10.68
N GLN A 39 -7.87 3.36 -10.66
CA GLN A 39 -7.07 2.41 -9.90
C GLN A 39 -5.91 3.07 -9.16
N ARG A 40 -5.44 2.34 -8.16
CA ARG A 40 -4.33 2.69 -7.28
C ARG A 40 -3.38 1.49 -7.21
N ARG A 41 -2.10 1.74 -7.39
CA ARG A 41 -1.00 0.82 -7.14
C ARG A 41 -0.44 1.11 -5.76
N TYR A 42 -0.39 0.10 -4.92
CA TYR A 42 -0.11 0.29 -3.51
C TYR A 42 0.69 -0.85 -2.89
N LEU A 43 1.35 -0.53 -1.78
CA LEU A 43 1.90 -1.50 -0.85
C LEU A 43 0.97 -1.61 0.36
N ALA A 44 0.65 -2.83 0.76
CA ALA A 44 -0.19 -3.11 1.92
C ALA A 44 0.69 -3.27 3.17
N PHE A 45 0.22 -2.75 4.30
CA PHE A 45 0.86 -2.93 5.60
C PHE A 45 0.02 -3.85 6.47
N THR A 46 0.67 -4.68 7.29
CA THR A 46 0.01 -5.67 8.14
C THR A 46 0.84 -5.93 9.40
N HIS A 47 0.22 -6.54 10.41
CA HIS A 47 0.91 -7.02 11.59
C HIS A 47 1.49 -8.43 11.39
N SER A 48 1.05 -9.14 10.35
CA SER A 48 1.52 -10.50 10.08
C SER A 48 2.89 -10.50 9.41
N SER A 49 3.80 -11.34 9.90
CA SER A 49 5.13 -11.54 9.32
C SER A 49 5.08 -12.23 7.94
N SER A 50 3.95 -12.83 7.57
CA SER A 50 3.73 -13.40 6.24
C SER A 50 2.27 -13.29 5.79
N THR A 51 2.04 -13.38 4.48
CA THR A 51 0.72 -13.40 3.87
C THR A 51 0.77 -14.31 2.64
N ASN A 52 -0.12 -15.30 2.56
CA ASN A 52 -0.18 -16.25 1.44
C ASN A 52 1.19 -16.89 1.10
N LYS A 53 1.92 -17.36 2.13
CA LYS A 53 3.27 -17.94 2.03
C LYS A 53 4.38 -16.98 1.58
N ILE A 54 4.07 -15.69 1.40
CA ILE A 54 5.06 -14.65 1.11
C ILE A 54 5.48 -14.00 2.43
N LYS A 55 6.79 -13.94 2.67
CA LYS A 55 7.35 -13.25 3.83
C LYS A 55 7.21 -11.74 3.68
N ASN A 56 6.57 -11.09 4.65
CA ASN A 56 6.47 -9.65 4.73
C ASN A 56 7.76 -9.07 5.32
N ILE A 57 8.05 -7.82 5.00
CA ILE A 57 9.26 -7.14 5.44
C ILE A 57 8.90 -6.27 6.65
N GLU A 58 9.51 -6.55 7.80
CA GLU A 58 9.32 -5.76 9.03
C GLU A 58 9.86 -4.35 8.84
N LEU A 59 9.13 -3.37 9.39
CA LEU A 59 9.53 -1.97 9.44
C LEU A 59 10.09 -1.64 10.82
N ASP A 60 10.96 -0.63 10.88
CA ASP A 60 11.52 -0.15 12.15
C ASP A 60 10.40 0.40 13.07
N LYS A 61 9.40 1.08 12.48
CA LYS A 61 8.26 1.66 13.20
C LYS A 61 6.95 1.44 12.47
N ASN A 62 5.86 1.39 13.25
CA ASN A 62 4.53 1.32 12.68
C ASN A 62 4.15 2.62 11.94
N VAL A 63 3.49 2.45 10.79
CA VAL A 63 2.98 3.56 9.98
C VAL A 63 1.81 4.28 10.67
N ASP A 64 1.05 3.57 11.52
CA ASP A 64 0.10 4.19 12.45
C ASP A 64 0.82 4.49 13.77
N SER A 65 0.95 5.78 14.12
CA SER A 65 1.62 6.20 15.36
C SER A 65 0.86 5.87 16.63
N ARG A 66 -0.41 5.47 16.55
CA ARG A 66 -1.18 5.06 17.73
C ARG A 66 -1.08 3.56 18.00
N ASP A 67 -0.44 2.82 17.10
CA ASP A 67 -0.31 1.38 17.21
C ASP A 67 1.15 1.01 17.48
N ASN A 68 1.39 0.55 18.71
CA ASN A 68 2.73 0.15 19.17
C ASN A 68 3.13 -1.26 18.70
N ARG A 69 2.25 -1.98 18.01
CA ARG A 69 2.56 -3.30 17.46
C ARG A 69 3.52 -3.19 16.28
N LYS A 70 4.23 -4.29 16.02
CA LYS A 70 5.09 -4.43 14.84
C LYS A 70 4.30 -4.27 13.56
N CYS A 71 4.90 -3.60 12.59
CA CYS A 71 4.31 -3.36 11.29
C CYS A 71 5.22 -3.96 10.21
N HIS A 72 4.60 -4.62 9.24
CA HIS A 72 5.28 -5.20 8.11
C HIS A 72 4.67 -4.65 6.83
N VAL A 73 5.48 -4.56 5.78
CA VAL A 73 5.03 -4.24 4.43
C VAL A 73 5.06 -5.50 3.56
N HIS A 74 3.99 -5.68 2.78
CA HIS A 74 3.96 -6.74 1.77
C HIS A 74 4.90 -6.36 0.60
N PRO A 75 5.85 -7.23 0.20
CA PRO A 75 6.87 -6.87 -0.79
C PRO A 75 6.36 -6.78 -2.22
N ILE A 76 5.18 -7.34 -2.50
CA ILE A 76 4.53 -7.29 -3.81
C ILE A 76 3.47 -6.18 -3.81
N ALA A 77 3.56 -5.29 -4.79
CA ALA A 77 2.57 -4.26 -5.02
C ALA A 77 1.24 -4.85 -5.49
N LYS A 78 0.16 -4.30 -4.96
CA LYS A 78 -1.21 -4.65 -5.31
C LYS A 78 -1.86 -3.54 -6.12
N ILE A 79 -2.90 -3.88 -6.87
CA ILE A 79 -3.73 -2.93 -7.61
C ILE A 79 -5.15 -3.05 -7.11
N ALA A 80 -5.82 -1.92 -6.87
CA ALA A 80 -7.23 -1.90 -6.53
C ALA A 80 -7.93 -0.62 -6.99
N ASN A 81 -9.26 -0.61 -6.92
CA ASN A 81 -10.05 0.52 -7.38
C ASN A 81 -10.00 1.68 -6.38
N VAL A 82 -10.23 2.91 -6.87
CA VAL A 82 -10.22 4.11 -6.00
C VAL A 82 -11.23 4.00 -4.86
N ASN A 83 -12.42 3.48 -5.16
CA ASN A 83 -13.56 3.42 -4.22
C ASN A 83 -13.36 2.46 -3.06
N ASP A 84 -12.34 1.61 -3.15
CA ASP A 84 -12.01 0.65 -2.13
C ASP A 84 -11.04 1.23 -1.06
N PHE A 85 -10.68 2.50 -1.19
CA PHE A 85 -9.87 3.22 -0.21
C PHE A 85 -10.70 4.28 0.48
N GLU A 86 -10.32 4.58 1.71
CA GLU A 86 -10.86 5.66 2.51
C GLU A 86 -9.73 6.45 3.15
N LYS A 87 -10.03 7.70 3.56
CA LYS A 87 -9.09 8.47 4.35
C LYS A 87 -8.99 7.81 5.73
N PRO A 88 -7.77 7.56 6.23
CA PRO A 88 -7.64 7.03 7.57
C PRO A 88 -8.08 8.10 8.57
N VAL A 89 -8.68 7.67 9.69
CA VAL A 89 -9.07 8.61 10.78
C VAL A 89 -7.83 9.33 11.32
N ASN A 90 -6.68 8.66 11.32
CA ASN A 90 -5.40 9.24 11.70
C ASN A 90 -4.39 9.10 10.57
N PRO A 91 -3.58 10.13 10.30
CA PRO A 91 -2.65 10.10 9.18
C PRO A 91 -1.55 9.05 9.42
N TYR A 92 -1.42 8.12 8.48
CA TYR A 92 -0.28 7.20 8.47
C TYR A 92 0.94 7.87 7.85
N SER A 93 2.13 7.46 8.29
CA SER A 93 3.38 8.00 7.77
C SER A 93 4.55 7.05 8.05
N LEU A 94 5.49 6.96 7.11
CA LEU A 94 6.79 6.32 7.38
C LEU A 94 7.60 7.18 8.34
N LYS A 95 7.98 6.61 9.49
CA LYS A 95 8.60 7.35 10.59
C LYS A 95 10.11 7.45 10.47
N THR A 96 10.78 6.45 9.88
CA THR A 96 12.24 6.42 9.76
C THR A 96 12.68 6.63 8.31
N ASN A 97 13.93 7.08 8.12
CA ASN A 97 14.52 7.18 6.79
C ASN A 97 14.80 5.79 6.19
N ARG A 98 15.19 4.83 7.04
CA ARG A 98 15.38 3.44 6.65
C ARG A 98 14.12 2.82 6.05
N ASP A 99 12.96 3.03 6.69
CA ASP A 99 11.67 2.56 6.16
C ASP A 99 11.33 3.23 4.82
N LYS A 100 11.62 4.53 4.67
CA LYS A 100 11.42 5.25 3.39
C LYS A 100 12.28 4.67 2.27
N GLU A 101 13.54 4.37 2.54
CA GLU A 101 14.47 3.77 1.57
C GLU A 101 14.05 2.35 1.20
N LEU A 102 13.65 1.56 2.19
CA LEU A 102 13.13 0.21 2.01
C LEU A 102 11.90 0.22 1.08
N ILE A 103 10.92 1.11 1.36
CA ILE A 103 9.72 1.26 0.53
C ILE A 103 10.06 1.70 -0.89
N LYS A 104 10.99 2.65 -1.06
CA LYS A 104 11.49 3.05 -2.40
C LYS A 104 12.11 1.86 -3.13
N GLY A 105 12.93 1.05 -2.45
CA GLY A 105 13.53 -0.16 -3.00
C GLY A 105 12.50 -1.18 -3.46
N ILE A 106 11.46 -1.42 -2.66
CA ILE A 106 10.34 -2.31 -3.02
C ILE A 106 9.62 -1.78 -4.27
N ILE A 107 9.29 -0.49 -4.31
CA ILE A 107 8.60 0.12 -5.46
C ILE A 107 9.43 -0.01 -6.73
N SER A 108 10.73 0.28 -6.66
CA SER A 108 11.64 0.14 -7.80
C SER A 108 11.69 -1.30 -8.33
N LYS A 109 11.71 -2.30 -7.45
CA LYS A 109 11.64 -3.71 -7.84
C LYS A 109 10.32 -4.07 -8.53
N ASN A 110 9.19 -3.56 -8.02
CA ASN A 110 7.87 -3.80 -8.60
C ASN A 110 7.66 -3.11 -9.96
N LYS A 111 8.46 -2.11 -10.34
CA LYS A 111 8.41 -1.46 -11.66
C LYS A 111 9.22 -2.18 -12.74
N ARG A 112 10.19 -3.01 -12.34
CA ARG A 112 11.07 -3.76 -13.25
C ARG A 112 10.52 -5.14 -13.63
N LYS A 113 9.45 -5.58 -12.97
CA LYS A 113 8.68 -6.78 -13.31
C LYS A 113 7.46 -6.39 -14.15
#